data_AF-A0A4V2AV02-F1
#
_entry.id   AF-A0A4V2AV02-F1
#
_cell.length_a   1.000
_cell.length_b   1.000
_cell.length_c   1.000
_cell.angle_alpha   90.00
_cell.angle_beta   90.00
_cell.angle_gamma   90.00
#
_symmetry.space_group_name_H-M   'P 1'
#
loop_
_entity.id
_entity.type
_entity.pdbx_description
1 polymer ?
#
loop_
_entity_poly.entity_id
_entity_poly.type
_entity_poly.pdbx_seq_one_letter_code
_entity_poly.pdbx_strand_id
1 'polypeptide(L)' 'PFYKQVYLRMVPIEGGEPKVLAYLYGGQGTINTPSWSPDSKQFAFVSNSGLLLE' A
#
# COMPACT_ATOMS: atom_id res chain seq x y z
N PRO A 1 1.64 -10.33 7.07
CA PRO A 1 1.09 -11.54 6.41
C PRO A 1 1.40 -11.49 4.91
N PHE A 2 1.75 -12.61 4.27
CA PHE A 2 1.94 -12.67 2.82
C PHE A 2 0.62 -12.99 2.10
N TYR A 3 0.44 -12.48 0.89
CA TYR A 3 -0.65 -12.81 -0.04
C TYR A 3 -2.05 -12.86 0.59
N LYS A 4 -2.54 -11.72 1.09
CA LYS A 4 -3.89 -11.54 1.64
C LYS A 4 -4.56 -10.34 1.01
N GLN A 5 -5.89 -10.33 1.04
CA GLN A 5 -6.67 -9.13 0.79
C GLN A 5 -6.37 -8.12 1.90
N VAL A 6 -5.78 -7.00 1.53
CA VAL A 6 -5.36 -5.92 2.44
C VAL A 6 -5.70 -4.58 1.81
N TYR A 7 -5.50 -3.50 2.56
CA TYR A 7 -5.71 -2.15 2.08
C TYR A 7 -4.63 -1.23 2.63
N LEU A 8 -4.25 -0.24 1.83
CA LEU A 8 -3.33 0.82 2.22
C LEU A 8 -4.13 2.00 2.76
N ARG A 9 -3.62 2.60 3.85
CA ARG A 9 -4.24 3.74 4.49
C ARG A 9 -3.25 4.87 4.70
N MET A 10 -3.74 6.09 4.57
CA MET A 10 -3.07 7.29 5.07
C MET A 10 -3.64 7.64 6.43
N VAL A 11 -2.78 7.87 7.41
CA VAL A 11 -3.18 8.27 8.76
C VAL A 11 -2.62 9.68 9.01
N PRO A 12 -3.42 10.61 9.56
CA PRO A 12 -2.88 11.90 9.98
C PRO A 12 -1.79 11.74 11.04
N ILE A 13 -0.78 12.62 11.03
CA ILE A 13 0.36 12.55 11.96
C ILE A 13 -0.07 12.69 13.43
N GLU A 14 -1.08 13.53 13.68
CA GLU A 14 -1.67 13.75 15.01
C GLU A 14 -2.59 12.60 15.47
N GLY A 15 -2.72 11.56 14.65
CA GLY A 15 -3.75 10.54 14.79
C GLY A 15 -5.11 10.99 14.26
N GLY A 16 -6.10 10.11 14.34
CA GLY A 16 -7.45 10.33 13.83
C GLY A 16 -7.83 9.37 12.71
N GLU A 17 -8.89 9.72 11.98
CA GLU A 17 -9.53 8.82 11.01
C GLU A 17 -8.61 8.49 9.82
N PRO A 18 -8.25 7.21 9.61
CA PRO A 18 -7.47 6.79 8.46
C PRO A 18 -8.28 6.90 7.16
N LYS A 19 -7.63 7.37 6.10
CA LYS A 19 -8.18 7.34 4.74
C LYS A 19 -7.68 6.11 3.99
N VAL A 20 -8.59 5.28 3.47
CA VAL A 20 -8.22 4.18 2.55
C VAL A 20 -7.78 4.77 1.21
N LEU A 21 -6.60 4.34 0.74
CA LEU A 21 -6.04 4.76 -0.54
C LEU A 21 -6.21 3.69 -1.62
N ALA A 22 -6.10 2.42 -1.26
CA ALA A 22 -6.20 1.30 -2.19
C ALA A 22 -6.56 -0.01 -1.48
N TYR A 23 -7.26 -0.89 -2.19
CA TYR A 23 -7.45 -2.30 -1.83
C TYR A 23 -6.57 -3.16 -2.74
N LEU A 24 -5.86 -4.12 -2.19
CA LEU A 24 -4.88 -4.92 -2.94
C LEU A 24 -4.67 -6.31 -2.35
N TYR A 25 -4.13 -7.22 -3.17
CA TYR A 25 -3.70 -8.54 -2.73
C TYR A 25 -2.19 -8.53 -2.45
N GLY A 26 -1.79 -8.76 -1.20
CA GLY A 26 -0.39 -8.66 -0.81
C GLY A 26 -0.19 -8.72 0.70
N GLY A 27 0.50 -7.73 1.26
CA GLY A 27 0.86 -7.65 2.67
C GLY A 27 2.36 -7.44 2.85
N GLN A 28 3.07 -8.44 3.38
CA GLN A 28 4.53 -8.37 3.45
C GLN A 28 5.10 -8.31 2.02
N GLY A 29 5.95 -7.33 1.76
CA GLY A 29 6.46 -6.97 0.44
C GLY A 29 5.73 -5.82 -0.24
N THR A 30 4.52 -5.44 0.20
CA THR A 30 3.75 -4.35 -0.45
C THR A 30 4.41 -2.99 -0.23
N ILE A 31 4.80 -2.65 1.00
CA ILE A 31 5.52 -1.41 1.36
C ILE A 31 6.24 -1.60 2.70
N ASN A 32 7.51 -2.04 2.68
CA ASN A 32 8.28 -2.32 3.89
C ASN A 32 9.32 -1.24 4.23
N THR A 33 9.57 -0.34 3.28
CA THR A 33 10.53 0.75 3.39
C THR A 33 9.86 2.05 2.94
N PRO A 34 10.35 3.22 3.39
CA PRO A 34 9.89 4.50 2.88
C PRO A 34 10.01 4.56 1.36
N SER A 35 8.87 4.64 0.66
CA SER A 35 8.78 4.54 -0.80
C SER A 35 8.09 5.76 -1.42
N TRP A 36 8.21 6.91 -0.76
CA TRP A 36 7.64 8.18 -1.20
C TRP A 36 8.53 8.89 -2.23
N SER A 37 7.92 9.59 -3.17
CA SER A 37 8.63 10.56 -4.01
C SER A 37 9.21 11.68 -3.13
N PRO A 38 10.31 12.33 -3.54
CA PRO A 38 10.92 13.43 -2.77
C PRO A 38 9.96 14.59 -2.48
N ASP A 39 9.00 14.84 -3.36
CA ASP A 39 7.97 15.88 -3.22
C ASP A 39 6.73 15.42 -2.42
N SER A 40 6.72 14.18 -1.92
CA SER A 40 5.63 13.57 -1.14
C SER A 40 4.26 13.50 -1.84
N LYS A 41 4.20 13.73 -3.16
CA LYS A 41 2.93 13.66 -3.90
C LYS A 41 2.55 12.24 -4.31
N GLN A 42 3.52 11.32 -4.34
CA GLN A 42 3.35 9.95 -4.81
C GLN A 42 4.11 8.98 -3.92
N PHE A 43 3.66 7.73 -3.89
CA PHE A 43 4.38 6.63 -3.27
C PHE A 43 4.28 5.38 -4.13
N ALA A 44 5.33 4.56 -4.13
CA ALA A 44 5.34 3.27 -4.80
C ALA A 44 4.89 2.17 -3.83
N PHE A 45 4.18 1.18 -4.35
CA PHE A 45 3.80 -0.04 -3.63
C PHE A 45 3.72 -1.22 -4.62
N VAL A 46 3.83 -2.44 -4.08
CA VAL A 46 3.66 -3.68 -4.86
C VAL A 46 2.33 -4.35 -4.52
N SER A 47 1.55 -4.63 -5.54
CA SER A 47 0.40 -5.55 -5.44
C SER A 47 0.76 -6.87 -6.12
N ASN A 48 0.41 -7.98 -5.47
CA ASN A 48 0.50 -9.32 -6.04
C ASN A 48 -0.80 -9.69 -6.77
N SER A 49 -1.64 -8.71 -7.08
CA SER A 49 -2.72 -8.81 -8.05
C SER A 49 -2.15 -8.89 -9.48
N GLY A 50 -1.29 -9.87 -9.74
CA GLY A 50 -0.91 -10.21 -11.11
C GLY A 50 -2.07 -10.92 -11.80
N LEU A 51 -2.39 -10.52 -13.03
CA LEU A 51 -3.12 -11.38 -13.94
C LEU A 51 -2.28 -12.65 -14.13
N LEU A 52 -2.87 -13.82 -13.87
CA LEU A 52 -2.51 -15.03 -14.60
C LEU A 52 -2.78 -14.70 -16.08
N LEU A 53 -1.77 -14.17 -16.77
CA LEU A 53 -1.75 -14.30 -18.23
C LEU A 53 -1.47 -15.78 -18.48
N GLU A 54 -2.41 -16.43 -19.17
CA GLU A 54 -2.21 -17.75 -19.78
C GLU A 54 -0.97 -17.76 -20.68
#